data_AF-A0A3E0QW88-F1
#
_entry.id   AF-A0A3E0QW88-F1
#
_cell.length_a   1.000
_cell.length_b   1.000
_cell.length_c   1.000
_cell.angle_alpha   90.00
_cell.angle_beta   90.00
_cell.angle_gamma   90.00
#
_symmetry.space_group_name_H-M   'P 1'
#
loop_
_entity.id
_entity.type
_entity.pdbx_description
1 polymer ?
#
loop_
_entity_poly.entity_id
_entity_poly.type
_entity_poly.pdbx_seq_one_letter_code
_entity_poly.pdbx_strand_id
1 'polypeptide(L)'
;MTHEIHPLITNDATLFGILAAMLGGIFLTSKSERPFWKKFYKYIPALLLCYFLPSLLTTFEIIDPKQSRLYFMASRYLLPAALILLTLSIDFGEVKKLGPKALIMFFTGTVGVIIGGPISILLFSVIAPDIVGANPEEIWRGMTTVAGS
;
A
#
# COMPACT_ATOMS: atom_id res chain seq x y z
N MET A 1 -21.26 -2.36 23.17
CA MET A 1 -22.17 -2.98 22.20
C MET A 1 -21.29 -3.78 21.26
N THR A 2 -21.34 -5.11 21.35
CA THR A 2 -20.67 -6.00 20.39
C THR A 2 -21.46 -5.91 19.10
N HIS A 3 -20.89 -5.25 18.08
CA HIS A 3 -21.43 -5.33 16.74
C HIS A 3 -21.24 -6.79 16.28
N GLU A 4 -22.32 -7.54 16.23
CA GLU A 4 -22.37 -8.87 15.62
C GLU A 4 -22.12 -8.68 14.11
N ILE A 5 -20.87 -8.83 13.70
CA ILE A 5 -20.51 -8.83 12.29
C ILE A 5 -21.07 -10.12 11.71
N HIS A 6 -22.13 -10.01 10.90
CA HIS A 6 -22.57 -11.07 10.02
C HIS A 6 -21.92 -10.82 8.64
N PRO A 7 -20.67 -11.25 8.41
CA PRO A 7 -20.05 -11.06 7.11
C PRO A 7 -20.88 -11.80 6.06
N LEU A 8 -21.38 -11.06 5.06
CA LEU A 8 -22.15 -11.62 3.94
C LEU A 8 -21.34 -12.66 3.16
N ILE A 9 -20.01 -12.59 3.24
CA ILE A 9 -19.08 -13.50 2.59
C ILE A 9 -18.12 -14.08 3.63
N THR A 10 -18.38 -15.30 4.07
CA THR A 10 -17.55 -16.08 5.00
C THR A 10 -16.53 -16.98 4.31
N ASN A 11 -16.63 -17.16 2.98
CA ASN A 11 -15.75 -18.05 2.23
C ASN A 11 -14.53 -17.30 1.70
N ASP A 12 -13.34 -17.71 2.15
CA ASP A 12 -12.06 -17.11 1.75
C ASP A 12 -11.82 -17.18 0.23
N ALA A 13 -12.31 -18.22 -0.45
CA ALA A 13 -12.15 -18.38 -1.90
C ALA A 13 -13.00 -17.39 -2.68
N THR A 14 -14.24 -17.13 -2.25
CA THR A 14 -15.10 -16.14 -2.92
C THR A 14 -14.60 -14.73 -2.67
N LEU A 15 -14.13 -14.45 -1.45
CA LEU A 15 -13.47 -13.20 -1.11
C LEU A 15 -12.24 -12.96 -1.99
N PHE A 16 -11.36 -13.95 -2.09
CA PHE A 16 -10.19 -13.87 -2.97
C PHE A 16 -10.58 -13.65 -4.43
N GLY A 17 -11.61 -14.36 -4.93
CA GLY A 17 -12.11 -14.20 -6.30
C GLY A 17 -12.63 -12.79 -6.58
N ILE A 18 -13.38 -12.19 -5.65
CA ILE A 18 -13.88 -10.81 -5.77
C ILE A 18 -12.73 -9.82 -5.81
N LEU A 19 -11.77 -9.95 -4.89
CA LEU A 19 -10.60 -9.07 -4.85
C LEU A 19 -9.75 -9.23 -6.11
N ALA A 20 -9.50 -10.45 -6.57
CA ALA A 20 -8.76 -10.73 -7.79
C ALA A 20 -9.47 -10.17 -9.04
N ALA A 21 -10.79 -10.34 -9.14
CA ALA A 21 -11.58 -9.78 -10.24
C ALA A 21 -11.58 -8.24 -10.23
N MET A 22 -11.67 -7.64 -9.04
CA MET A 22 -11.59 -6.18 -8.86
C MET A 22 -10.23 -5.64 -9.28
N LEU A 23 -9.13 -6.23 -8.79
CA LEU A 23 -7.77 -5.82 -9.18
C LEU A 23 -7.54 -6.05 -10.68
N GLY A 24 -7.97 -7.19 -11.22
CA GLY A 24 -7.91 -7.49 -12.64
C GLY A 24 -8.67 -6.47 -13.49
N GLY A 25 -9.86 -6.07 -13.04
CA GLY A 25 -10.66 -4.99 -13.63
C GLY A 25 -9.88 -3.68 -13.66
N ILE A 26 -9.33 -3.24 -12.52
CA ILE A 26 -8.55 -1.99 -12.41
C ILE A 26 -7.35 -2.00 -13.35
N PHE A 27 -6.58 -3.10 -13.41
CA PHE A 27 -5.43 -3.17 -14.30
C PHE A 27 -5.82 -3.21 -15.79
N LEU A 28 -6.92 -3.87 -16.12
CA LEU A 28 -7.43 -3.91 -17.49
C LEU A 28 -7.92 -2.53 -17.95
N THR A 29 -8.67 -1.82 -17.11
CA THR A 29 -9.12 -0.45 -17.41
C THR A 29 -7.94 0.53 -17.42
N SER A 30 -6.94 0.35 -16.54
CA SER A 30 -5.73 1.19 -16.51
C SER A 30 -4.84 1.02 -17.74
N LYS A 31 -4.80 -0.18 -18.35
CA LYS A 31 -4.09 -0.44 -19.61
C LYS A 31 -4.93 -0.13 -20.85
N SER A 32 -6.22 0.19 -20.68
CA SER A 32 -7.14 0.42 -21.80
C SER A 32 -6.78 1.68 -22.59
N GLU A 33 -6.85 1.60 -23.91
CA GLU A 33 -6.54 2.73 -24.77
C GLU A 33 -7.68 3.75 -24.91
N ARG A 34 -8.87 3.42 -24.40
CA ARG A 34 -10.07 4.26 -24.51
C ARG A 34 -9.85 5.64 -23.85
N PRO A 35 -10.32 6.73 -24.49
CA PRO A 35 -10.06 8.10 -24.02
C PRO A 35 -10.64 8.39 -22.63
N PHE A 36 -11.77 7.77 -22.28
CA PHE A 36 -12.39 7.88 -20.95
C PHE A 36 -11.47 7.34 -19.85
N TRP A 37 -10.98 6.10 -19.99
CA TRP A 37 -10.12 5.47 -18.99
C TRP A 37 -8.77 6.16 -18.87
N LYS A 38 -8.16 6.56 -20.00
CA LYS A 38 -6.93 7.37 -19.97
C LYS A 38 -7.11 8.68 -19.19
N LYS A 39 -8.23 9.39 -19.37
CA LYS A 39 -8.51 10.62 -18.64
C LYS A 39 -8.75 10.36 -17.16
N PHE A 40 -9.46 9.29 -16.80
CA PHE A 40 -9.72 8.91 -15.42
C PHE A 40 -8.42 8.55 -14.67
N TYR A 41 -7.60 7.65 -15.23
CA TYR A 41 -6.33 7.22 -14.64
C TYR A 41 -5.23 8.28 -14.63
N LYS A 42 -5.40 9.37 -15.39
CA LYS A 42 -4.55 10.57 -15.29
C LYS A 42 -4.71 11.29 -13.95
N TYR A 43 -5.92 11.31 -13.39
CA TYR A 43 -6.21 11.97 -12.12
C TYR A 43 -6.15 11.00 -10.94
N ILE A 44 -6.60 9.77 -11.15
CA ILE A 44 -6.71 8.76 -10.08
C ILE A 44 -5.79 7.59 -10.47
N PRO A 45 -4.59 7.46 -9.85
CA PRO A 45 -3.66 6.40 -10.20
C PRO A 45 -4.22 5.04 -9.83
N ALA A 46 -3.88 4.00 -10.60
CA ALA A 46 -4.39 2.65 -10.39
C ALA A 46 -4.07 2.11 -8.99
N LEU A 47 -2.88 2.41 -8.45
CA LEU A 47 -2.48 2.01 -7.09
C LEU A 47 -3.42 2.55 -6.01
N LEU A 48 -3.89 3.80 -6.16
CA LEU A 48 -4.85 4.39 -5.23
C LEU A 48 -6.16 3.60 -5.23
N LEU A 49 -6.66 3.21 -6.41
CA LEU A 49 -7.87 2.40 -6.52
C LEU A 49 -7.68 0.98 -5.97
N CYS A 50 -6.53 0.36 -6.23
CA CYS A 50 -6.19 -0.96 -5.70
C CYS A 50 -6.14 -0.99 -4.16
N TYR A 51 -5.89 0.14 -3.52
CA TYR A 51 -5.96 0.26 -2.06
C TYR A 51 -7.36 0.67 -1.59
N PHE A 52 -7.93 1.69 -2.23
CA PHE A 52 -9.18 2.32 -1.81
C PHE A 52 -10.39 1.41 -1.99
N LEU A 53 -10.58 0.78 -3.15
CA LEU A 53 -11.77 -0.05 -3.40
C LEU A 53 -11.86 -1.27 -2.46
N PRO A 54 -10.78 -2.05 -2.23
CA PRO A 54 -10.80 -3.11 -1.22
C PRO A 54 -11.09 -2.58 0.18
N SER A 55 -10.55 -1.41 0.54
CA SER A 55 -10.80 -0.79 1.85
C SER A 55 -12.28 -0.43 2.05
N LEU A 56 -12.97 0.02 1.00
CA LEU A 56 -14.40 0.32 1.06
C LEU A 56 -15.23 -0.91 1.39
N LEU A 57 -14.88 -2.08 0.84
CA LEU A 57 -15.58 -3.33 1.15
C LEU A 57 -15.43 -3.71 2.63
N THR A 58 -14.30 -3.40 3.25
CA THR A 58 -14.10 -3.55 4.70
C THR A 58 -14.88 -2.50 5.48
N THR A 59 -14.89 -1.23 5.05
CA THR A 59 -15.65 -0.15 5.70
C THR A 59 -17.17 -0.38 5.65
N PHE A 60 -17.69 -0.95 4.56
CA PHE A 60 -19.09 -1.34 4.44
C PHE A 60 -19.41 -2.69 5.13
N GLU A 61 -18.46 -3.24 5.90
CA GLU A 61 -18.61 -4.51 6.64
C GLU A 61 -18.98 -5.72 5.77
N ILE A 62 -18.75 -5.64 4.45
CA ILE A 62 -18.98 -6.73 3.50
C ILE A 62 -17.96 -7.86 3.72
N ILE A 63 -16.77 -7.50 4.20
CA ILE A 63 -15.63 -8.39 4.43
C ILE A 63 -15.09 -8.17 5.85
N ASP A 64 -14.90 -9.25 6.61
CA ASP A 64 -14.15 -9.22 7.86
C ASP A 64 -12.71 -9.76 7.64
N PRO A 65 -11.70 -8.87 7.54
CA PRO A 65 -10.31 -9.29 7.36
C PRO A 65 -9.70 -9.99 8.59
N LYS A 66 -10.33 -9.90 9.78
CA LYS A 66 -9.81 -10.54 11.00
C LYS A 66 -10.19 -12.02 11.09
N GLN A 67 -11.33 -12.39 10.53
CA GLN A 67 -11.78 -13.79 10.49
C GLN A 67 -11.25 -14.55 9.26
N SER A 68 -10.94 -13.83 8.19
CA SER A 68 -10.45 -14.42 6.94
C SER A 68 -8.99 -14.89 7.02
N ARG A 69 -8.68 -16.07 6.48
CA ARG A 69 -7.29 -16.53 6.30
C ARG A 69 -6.62 -15.91 5.08
N LEU A 70 -7.29 -15.00 4.38
CA LEU A 70 -6.78 -14.45 3.13
C LEU A 70 -5.53 -13.59 3.34
N TYR A 71 -5.48 -12.79 4.41
CA TYR A 71 -4.26 -12.02 4.74
C TYR A 71 -3.07 -12.95 4.98
N PHE A 72 -3.28 -14.06 5.69
CA PHE A 72 -2.25 -15.08 5.90
C PHE A 72 -1.77 -15.67 4.57
N MET A 73 -2.70 -16.02 3.68
CA MET A 73 -2.37 -16.58 2.36
C MET A 73 -1.62 -15.57 1.48
N ALA A 74 -2.09 -14.32 1.46
CA ALA A 74 -1.50 -13.24 0.69
C ALA A 74 -0.06 -12.98 1.13
N SER A 75 0.16 -12.78 2.43
CA SER A 75 1.48 -12.40 2.95
C SER A 75 2.48 -13.56 2.96
N ARG A 76 2.04 -14.82 3.10
CA ARG A 76 2.96 -15.97 3.23
C ARG A 76 3.16 -16.79 1.96
N TYR A 77 2.25 -16.72 0.98
CA TYR A 77 2.39 -17.47 -0.27
C TYR A 77 2.47 -16.54 -1.49
N LEU A 78 1.52 -15.61 -1.62
CA LEU A 78 1.45 -14.74 -2.81
C LEU A 78 2.56 -13.68 -2.83
N LEU A 79 2.80 -12.99 -1.72
CA LEU A 79 3.81 -11.93 -1.61
C LEU A 79 5.23 -12.49 -1.86
N PRO A 80 5.67 -13.59 -1.22
CA PRO A 80 6.97 -14.18 -1.51
C PRO A 80 7.10 -14.64 -2.96
N ALA A 81 6.08 -15.28 -3.53
CA ALA A 81 6.08 -15.67 -4.94
C ALA A 81 6.19 -14.45 -5.87
N ALA A 82 5.47 -13.37 -5.59
CA ALA A 82 5.53 -12.13 -6.35
C ALA A 82 6.91 -11.46 -6.27
N LEU A 83 7.56 -11.46 -5.09
CA LEU A 83 8.93 -10.95 -4.94
C LEU A 83 9.94 -11.79 -5.72
N ILE A 84 9.80 -13.12 -5.74
CA ILE A 84 10.66 -14.00 -6.56
C ILE A 84 10.45 -13.70 -8.04
N LEU A 85 9.20 -13.64 -8.51
CA LEU A 85 8.88 -13.31 -9.91
C LEU A 85 9.40 -11.93 -10.30
N LEU A 86 9.23 -10.94 -9.42
CA LEU A 86 9.78 -9.61 -9.61
C LEU A 86 11.30 -9.67 -9.72
N THR A 87 11.96 -10.39 -8.82
CA THR A 87 13.44 -10.54 -8.80
C THR A 87 13.94 -11.21 -10.08
N LEU A 88 13.25 -12.24 -10.57
CA LEU A 88 13.57 -12.89 -11.85
C LEU A 88 13.29 -11.99 -13.07
N SER A 89 12.38 -11.02 -12.94
CA SER A 89 12.05 -10.05 -13.99
C SER A 89 13.02 -8.85 -14.02
N ILE A 90 13.90 -8.71 -13.03
CA ILE A 90 14.89 -7.63 -12.97
C ILE A 90 16.03 -7.92 -13.95
N ASP A 91 16.35 -6.93 -14.78
CA ASP A 91 17.53 -6.94 -15.64
C ASP A 91 18.77 -6.50 -14.83
N PHE A 92 19.60 -7.46 -14.44
CA PHE A 92 20.86 -7.21 -13.73
C PHE A 92 21.87 -6.37 -14.54
N GLY A 93 21.77 -6.37 -15.86
CA GLY A 93 22.60 -5.55 -16.75
C GLY A 93 22.24 -4.07 -16.62
N GLU A 94 20.95 -3.73 -16.70
CA GLU A 94 20.48 -2.35 -16.48
C GLU A 94 20.76 -1.87 -15.05
N VAL A 95 20.53 -2.71 -14.03
CA VAL A 95 20.84 -2.36 -12.64
C VAL A 95 22.32 -2.01 -12.45
N LYS A 96 23.23 -2.73 -13.10
CA LYS A 96 24.67 -2.43 -13.06
C LYS A 96 25.01 -1.08 -13.73
N LYS A 97 24.30 -0.69 -14.79
CA LYS A 97 24.53 0.61 -15.49
C LYS A 97 24.19 1.81 -14.61
N LEU A 98 23.28 1.67 -13.65
CA LEU A 98 23.00 2.72 -12.67
C LEU A 98 24.19 2.97 -11.73
N GLY A 99 25.00 1.94 -11.45
CA GLY A 99 26.27 2.02 -10.75
C GLY A 99 26.20 2.84 -9.44
N PRO A 100 27.21 3.67 -9.13
CA PRO A 100 27.27 4.42 -7.88
C PRO A 100 26.17 5.48 -7.72
N LYS A 101 25.51 5.91 -8.81
CA LYS A 101 24.46 6.94 -8.75
C LYS A 101 23.23 6.44 -8.01
N ALA A 102 22.82 5.19 -8.24
CA ALA A 102 21.71 4.56 -7.50
C ALA A 102 22.02 4.47 -6.01
N LEU A 103 23.25 4.10 -5.66
CA LEU A 103 23.68 3.97 -4.27
C LEU A 103 23.65 5.32 -3.55
N ILE A 104 24.17 6.38 -4.18
CA ILE A 104 24.14 7.74 -3.63
C ILE A 104 22.70 8.23 -3.48
N MET A 105 21.83 8.00 -4.48
CA MET A 105 20.40 8.34 -4.40
C MET A 105 19.73 7.63 -3.22
N PHE A 106 19.99 6.32 -3.04
CA PHE A 106 19.42 5.53 -1.95
C PHE A 106 19.89 6.03 -0.58
N PHE A 107 21.19 6.24 -0.39
CA PHE A 107 21.71 6.76 0.88
C PHE A 107 21.23 8.18 1.18
N THR A 108 21.21 9.06 0.17
CA THR A 108 20.72 10.43 0.35
C THR A 108 19.24 10.42 0.74
N GLY A 109 18.41 9.59 0.10
CA GLY A 109 17.01 9.39 0.47
C GLY A 109 16.86 8.83 1.89
N THR A 110 17.66 7.82 2.25
CA THR A 110 17.63 7.19 3.57
C THR A 110 17.99 8.18 4.68
N VAL A 111 19.09 8.91 4.52
CA VAL A 111 19.50 9.98 5.45
C VAL A 111 18.44 11.07 5.51
N GLY A 112 17.86 11.44 4.35
CA GLY A 112 16.77 12.38 4.27
C GLY A 112 15.54 11.97 5.08
N VAL A 113 15.13 10.71 5.03
CA VAL A 113 13.99 10.19 5.81
C VAL A 113 14.32 10.11 7.30
N ILE A 114 15.51 9.60 7.66
CA ILE A 114 15.97 9.46 9.05
C ILE A 114 16.02 10.83 9.75
N ILE A 115 16.46 11.87 9.04
CA ILE A 115 16.55 13.23 9.58
C ILE A 115 15.19 13.95 9.45
N GLY A 116 14.50 13.77 8.33
CA GLY A 116 13.25 14.46 8.01
C GLY A 116 12.11 14.11 8.95
N GLY A 117 11.99 12.85 9.39
CA GLY A 117 10.96 12.43 10.35
C GLY A 117 11.02 13.20 11.67
N PRO A 118 12.15 13.14 12.42
CA PRO A 118 12.34 13.88 13.65
C PRO A 118 12.20 15.40 13.49
N ILE A 119 12.78 15.99 12.44
CA ILE A 119 12.65 17.44 12.17
C ILE A 119 11.19 17.83 11.94
N SER A 120 10.43 17.00 11.22
CA SER A 120 9.00 17.26 10.98
C SER A 120 8.21 17.28 12.30
N ILE A 121 8.48 16.33 13.20
CA ILE A 121 7.84 16.31 14.53
C ILE A 121 8.20 17.58 15.33
N LEU A 122 9.48 17.95 15.37
CA LEU A 122 9.92 19.14 16.11
C LEU A 122 9.27 20.42 15.57
N LEU A 123 9.18 20.56 14.24
CA LEU A 123 8.55 21.70 13.60
C LEU A 123 7.06 21.78 13.95
N PHE A 124 6.34 20.66 13.82
CA PHE A 124 4.90 20.61 14.12
C PHE A 124 4.60 20.73 15.62
N SER A 125 5.52 20.32 16.50
CA SER A 125 5.41 20.55 17.94
C SER A 125 5.37 22.04 18.30
N VAL A 126 6.01 22.90 17.50
CA VAL A 126 6.00 24.36 17.69
C VAL A 126 4.81 25.02 17.00
N ILE A 127 4.46 24.58 15.78
CA ILE A 127 3.41 25.23 14.96
C ILE A 127 2.00 24.80 15.37
N ALA A 128 1.81 23.52 15.68
CA ALA A 128 0.51 22.91 15.99
C ALA A 128 0.68 21.78 17.03
N PRO A 129 0.99 22.12 18.29
CA PRO A 129 1.25 21.14 19.35
C PRO A 129 0.08 20.17 19.57
N ASP A 130 -1.15 20.61 19.31
CA ASP A 130 -2.36 19.79 19.46
C ASP A 130 -2.38 18.57 18.51
N ILE A 131 -1.70 18.65 17.36
CA ILE A 131 -1.61 17.54 16.38
C ILE A 131 -0.52 16.54 16.78
N VAL A 132 0.52 17.01 17.47
CA VAL A 132 1.67 16.21 17.94
C VAL A 132 1.44 15.68 19.36
N GLY A 133 0.37 16.07 20.04
CA GLY A 133 0.02 15.60 21.40
C GLY A 133 -0.38 14.12 21.51
N ALA A 134 -0.33 13.36 20.41
CA ALA A 134 -0.54 11.92 20.40
C ALA A 134 0.58 11.18 21.15
N ASN A 135 0.32 9.95 21.58
CA ASN A 135 1.33 9.12 22.24
C ASN A 135 2.56 8.97 21.32
N PRO A 136 3.81 9.15 21.81
CA PRO A 136 5.02 8.99 20.99
C PRO A 136 5.05 7.70 20.14
N GLU A 137 4.42 6.63 20.64
CA GLU A 137 4.28 5.36 19.94
C GLU A 137 3.32 5.43 18.73
N GLU A 138 2.24 6.21 18.80
CA GLU A 138 1.31 6.44 17.68
C GLU A 138 1.96 7.32 16.61
N ILE A 139 2.70 8.36 17.03
CA ILE A 139 3.45 9.24 16.14
C ILE A 139 4.51 8.46 15.37
N TRP A 140 5.27 7.63 16.09
CA TRP A 140 6.28 6.77 15.48
C TRP A 140 5.67 5.80 14.47
N ARG A 141 4.57 5.14 14.82
CA ARG A 141 3.84 4.25 13.88
C ARG A 141 3.33 5.00 12.66
N GLY A 142 2.82 6.21 12.83
CA GLY A 142 2.42 7.09 11.73
C GLY A 142 3.58 7.39 10.78
N MET A 143 4.76 7.72 11.31
CA MET A 143 5.94 8.00 10.48
C MET A 143 6.41 6.81 9.65
N THR A 144 6.25 5.57 10.14
CA THR A 144 6.63 4.37 9.36
C THR A 144 5.82 4.23 8.07
N THR A 145 4.58 4.75 8.02
CA THR A 145 3.76 4.72 6.79
C THR A 145 4.35 5.56 5.65
N VAL A 146 5.14 6.60 5.97
CA VAL A 146 5.81 7.46 4.98
C VAL A 146 7.12 6.84 4.50
N ALA A 147 7.75 6.00 5.32
CA ALA A 147 9.00 5.30 4.97
C ALA A 147 8.78 4.05 4.09
N GLY A 148 7.56 3.51 4.04
CA GLY A 148 7.17 2.37 3.19
C GLY A 148 6.42 1.27 3.95
N SER A 149 5.50 0.58 3.27
CA SER A 149 4.71 -0.56 3.80
C SER A 149 5.45 -1.89 3.72
#